data_AF-X7F340-F1
#
_entry.id   AF-X7F340-F1
#
_cell.length_a   1.000
_cell.length_b   1.000
_cell.length_c   1.000
_cell.angle_alpha   90.00
_cell.angle_beta   90.00
_cell.angle_gamma   90.00
#
_symmetry.space_group_name_H-M   'P 1'
#
loop_
_entity.id
_entity.type
_entity.pdbx_description
1 polymer ?
#
loop_
_entity_poly.entity_id
_entity_poly.type
_entity_poly.pdbx_seq_one_letter_code
_entity_poly.pdbx_strand_id
1 'polypeptide(L)'
;MHVKIHTTAIPDGQCTITDTAAALVRMGFNPSTLHTVDTIKALAAALVSECEAIRDAKGPGAREAAIAITDVQKASMMAVAAATAHL
;
A
#
# COMPACT_ATOMS: atom_id res chain seq x y z
N MET A 1 4.40 -10.57 -4.97
CA MET A 1 4.65 -10.20 -3.56
C MET A 1 3.31 -10.16 -2.83
N HIS A 2 3.23 -10.43 -1.53
CA HIS A 2 1.94 -10.42 -0.81
C HIS A 2 2.06 -9.95 0.65
N VAL A 3 0.95 -9.49 1.21
CA VAL A 3 0.77 -9.26 2.65
C VAL A 3 -0.16 -10.34 3.19
N LYS A 4 0.22 -10.97 4.29
CA LYS A 4 -0.66 -11.91 5.02
C LYS A 4 -1.56 -11.14 5.98
N ILE A 5 -2.84 -11.52 6.02
CA ILE A 5 -3.87 -10.89 6.84
C ILE A 5 -4.38 -11.93 7.82
N HIS A 6 -4.21 -11.67 9.10
CA HIS A 6 -4.68 -12.53 10.18
C HIS A 6 -5.58 -11.71 11.10
N THR A 7 -6.89 -11.84 10.93
CA THR A 7 -7.94 -11.17 11.71
C THR A 7 -9.01 -12.18 12.12
N THR A 8 -9.89 -11.81 13.06
CA THR A 8 -11.02 -12.68 13.46
C THR A 8 -11.93 -13.05 12.28
N ALA A 9 -12.15 -12.12 11.35
CA ALA A 9 -13.00 -12.34 10.18
C ALA A 9 -12.26 -13.05 9.03
N ILE A 10 -10.94 -12.87 8.95
CA ILE A 10 -10.09 -13.43 7.89
C ILE A 10 -8.86 -14.07 8.57
N PRO A 11 -8.96 -15.35 9.00
CA PRO A 11 -7.92 -15.98 9.82
C PRO A 11 -6.63 -16.29 9.06
N ASP A 12 -6.70 -16.53 7.74
CA ASP A 12 -5.53 -16.78 6.88
C ASP A 12 -5.75 -16.17 5.49
N GLY A 13 -5.85 -14.84 5.46
CA GLY A 13 -6.03 -14.06 4.24
C GLY A 13 -4.70 -13.68 3.62
N GLN A 14 -4.73 -13.40 2.32
CA GLN A 14 -3.60 -12.81 1.61
C GLN A 14 -4.08 -11.72 0.65
N CYS A 15 -3.33 -10.63 0.60
CA CYS A 15 -3.47 -9.58 -0.40
C CYS A 15 -2.25 -9.62 -1.33
N THR A 16 -2.49 -9.78 -2.63
CA THR A 16 -1.41 -9.75 -3.63
C THR A 16 -1.08 -8.31 -3.98
N ILE A 17 0.21 -7.96 -3.91
CA ILE A 17 0.70 -6.66 -4.36
C ILE A 17 0.96 -6.71 -5.86
N THR A 18 0.30 -5.84 -6.61
CA THR A 18 0.49 -5.60 -8.04
C THR A 18 1.79 -4.82 -8.30
N ASP A 19 2.38 -5.02 -9.48
CA ASP A 19 3.61 -4.31 -9.87
C ASP A 19 3.39 -2.79 -9.96
N THR A 20 2.21 -2.36 -10.40
CA THR A 20 1.81 -0.95 -10.46
C THR A 20 1.74 -0.31 -9.07
N ALA A 21 1.15 -0.99 -8.09
CA ALA A 21 1.10 -0.51 -6.71
C ALA A 21 2.50 -0.44 -6.07
N ALA A 22 3.34 -1.46 -6.28
CA ALA A 22 4.71 -1.50 -5.79
C ALA A 22 5.55 -0.35 -6.38
N ALA A 23 5.38 -0.05 -7.66
CA ALA A 23 6.02 1.08 -8.33
C ALA A 23 5.54 2.43 -7.77
N LEU A 24 4.22 2.58 -7.56
CA LEU A 24 3.60 3.82 -7.08
C LEU A 24 4.19 4.30 -5.73
N VAL A 25 4.41 3.37 -4.79
CA VAL A 25 4.98 3.67 -3.46
C VAL A 25 6.50 3.57 -3.42
N ARG A 26 7.15 3.34 -4.56
CA ARG A 26 8.60 3.12 -4.70
C ARG A 26 9.10 2.08 -3.70
N MET A 27 8.47 0.90 -3.71
CA MET A 27 8.65 -0.11 -2.68
C MET A 27 10.11 -0.57 -2.52
N GLY A 28 10.85 -0.72 -3.62
CA GLY A 28 12.27 -1.10 -3.60
C GLY A 28 13.26 0.02 -3.23
N PHE A 29 12.77 1.21 -2.87
CA PHE A 29 13.64 2.35 -2.54
C PHE A 29 13.62 2.62 -1.03
N ASN A 30 14.56 2.05 -0.28
CA ASN A 30 14.73 2.31 1.15
C ASN A 30 16.22 2.53 1.49
N PRO A 31 16.78 3.72 1.21
CA PRO A 31 18.19 4.00 1.50
C PRO A 31 18.50 4.03 3.00
N SER A 32 17.49 4.25 3.85
CA SER A 32 17.65 4.24 5.31
C SER A 32 17.83 2.84 5.89
N THR A 33 17.56 1.79 5.12
CA THR A 33 17.56 0.37 5.55
C THR A 33 16.65 0.06 6.75
N LEU A 34 15.73 0.98 7.09
CA LEU A 34 14.79 0.79 8.19
C LEU A 34 13.66 -0.15 7.79
N HIS A 35 13.52 -1.25 8.53
CA HIS A 35 12.43 -2.22 8.33
C HIS A 35 11.03 -1.59 8.40
N THR A 36 10.87 -0.54 9.23
CA THR A 36 9.60 0.21 9.34
C THR A 36 9.20 0.85 8.02
N VAL A 37 10.16 1.37 7.25
CA VAL A 37 9.89 1.97 5.92
C VAL A 37 9.41 0.90 4.94
N ASP A 38 10.04 -0.28 4.93
CA ASP A 38 9.61 -1.40 4.09
C ASP A 38 8.20 -1.87 4.45
N THR A 39 7.90 -1.94 5.75
CA THR A 39 6.57 -2.32 6.26
C THR A 39 5.49 -1.32 5.82
N ILE A 40 5.73 -0.01 5.99
CA ILE A 40 4.80 1.04 5.58
C ILE A 40 4.51 0.95 4.08
N LYS A 41 5.55 0.76 3.26
CA LYS A 41 5.41 0.66 1.81
C LYS A 41 4.69 -0.61 1.39
N ALA A 42 4.95 -1.75 2.03
CA ALA A 42 4.25 -3.00 1.76
C ALA A 42 2.75 -2.87 2.04
N LEU A 43 2.37 -2.28 3.18
CA LEU A 43 0.97 -2.06 3.55
C LEU A 43 0.27 -1.08 2.61
N ALA A 44 0.94 0.02 2.25
CA ALA A 44 0.42 1.00 1.31
C ALA A 44 0.23 0.37 -0.09
N ALA A 45 1.20 -0.40 -0.59
CA ALA A 45 1.09 -1.09 -1.87
C ALA A 45 -0.06 -2.10 -1.87
N ALA A 46 -0.22 -2.88 -0.80
CA ALA A 46 -1.32 -3.84 -0.67
C ALA A 46 -2.69 -3.15 -0.74
N LEU A 47 -2.87 -2.04 0.00
CA LEU A 47 -4.12 -1.27 -0.07
C LEU A 47 -4.36 -0.68 -1.47
N VAL A 48 -3.32 -0.16 -2.12
CA VAL A 48 -3.43 0.33 -3.51
C VAL A 48 -3.86 -0.79 -4.44
N SER A 49 -3.31 -2.01 -4.33
CA SER A 49 -3.71 -3.15 -5.16
C SER A 49 -5.19 -3.52 -4.99
N GLU A 50 -5.72 -3.51 -3.76
CA GLU A 50 -7.16 -3.69 -3.52
C GLU A 50 -8.00 -2.58 -4.17
N CYS A 51 -7.55 -1.32 -4.07
CA CYS A 51 -8.23 -0.20 -4.72
C CYS A 51 -8.15 -0.25 -6.25
N GLU A 52 -7.04 -0.73 -6.83
CA GLU A 52 -6.91 -0.92 -8.28
C GLU A 52 -7.97 -1.90 -8.78
N ALA A 53 -8.16 -3.04 -8.09
CA ALA A 53 -9.19 -4.00 -8.45
C ALA A 53 -10.61 -3.39 -8.43
N ILE A 54 -10.93 -2.57 -7.41
CA ILE A 54 -12.23 -1.88 -7.31
C ILE A 54 -12.40 -0.84 -8.43
N ARG A 55 -11.35 -0.04 -8.70
CA ARG A 55 -11.33 0.97 -9.76
C ARG A 55 -11.54 0.32 -11.13
N ASP A 56 -10.81 -0.75 -11.40
CA ASP A 56 -10.75 -1.38 -12.73
C ASP A 56 -12.01 -2.21 -13.03
N ALA A 57 -12.77 -2.59 -12.01
CA ALA A 57 -14.13 -3.13 -12.15
C ALA A 57 -15.14 -2.10 -12.69
N LYS A 58 -14.80 -0.80 -12.70
CA LYS A 58 -15.62 0.31 -13.25
C LYS A 58 -17.05 0.40 -12.70
N GLY A 59 -17.25 -0.06 -11.47
CA GLY A 59 -18.52 0.05 -10.75
C GLY A 59 -18.71 1.40 -10.05
N PRO A 60 -19.79 1.58 -9.27
CA PRO A 60 -20.08 2.84 -8.56
C PRO A 60 -18.95 3.32 -7.64
N GLY A 61 -18.17 2.41 -7.05
CA GLY A 61 -17.04 2.74 -6.17
C GLY A 61 -15.72 3.05 -6.88
N ALA A 62 -15.70 3.06 -8.23
CA ALA A 62 -14.44 3.22 -8.97
C ALA A 62 -13.80 4.60 -8.78
N ARG A 63 -14.62 5.64 -8.60
CA ARG A 63 -14.14 7.00 -8.35
C ARG A 63 -13.46 7.10 -6.99
N GLU A 64 -14.10 6.58 -5.95
CA GLU A 64 -13.62 6.57 -4.58
C GLU A 64 -12.31 5.78 -4.48
N ALA A 65 -12.24 4.63 -5.16
CA ALA A 65 -11.02 3.83 -5.22
C ALA A 65 -9.85 4.59 -5.90
N ALA A 66 -10.10 5.32 -6.99
CA ALA A 66 -9.07 6.13 -7.64
C ALA A 66 -8.56 7.28 -6.73
N ILE A 67 -9.46 7.91 -5.98
CA ILE A 67 -9.09 8.93 -4.99
C ILE A 67 -8.27 8.31 -3.86
N ALA A 68 -8.71 7.17 -3.32
CA ALA A 68 -8.01 6.46 -2.26
C ALA A 68 -6.58 6.08 -2.67
N ILE A 69 -6.34 5.61 -3.89
CA ILE A 69 -4.99 5.32 -4.40
C ILE A 69 -4.07 6.55 -4.27
N THR A 70 -4.59 7.72 -4.65
CA THR A 70 -3.83 8.98 -4.59
C THR A 70 -3.52 9.37 -3.14
N ASP A 71 -4.49 9.23 -2.25
CA ASP A 71 -4.31 9.62 -0.85
C ASP A 71 -3.43 8.64 -0.08
N VAL A 72 -3.49 7.34 -0.40
CA VAL A 72 -2.58 6.33 0.14
C VAL A 72 -1.14 6.60 -0.27
N GLN A 73 -0.89 7.01 -1.52
CA GLN A 73 0.46 7.40 -1.95
C GLN A 73 1.01 8.57 -1.11
N LYS A 74 0.20 9.61 -0.90
CA LYS A 74 0.60 10.77 -0.06
C LYS A 74 0.84 10.35 1.38
N ALA A 75 -0.08 9.58 1.96
CA ALA A 75 0.03 9.10 3.33
C ALA A 75 1.27 8.23 3.53
N SER A 76 1.58 7.35 2.57
CA SER A 76 2.79 6.54 2.58
C SER A 76 4.06 7.39 2.60
N MET A 77 4.14 8.43 1.76
CA MET A 77 5.29 9.34 1.76
C MET A 77 5.48 10.07 3.11
N MET A 78 4.39 10.57 3.69
CA MET A 78 4.43 11.27 4.98
C MET A 78 4.80 10.32 6.12
N ALA A 79 4.28 9.09 6.10
CA ALA A 79 4.61 8.06 7.09
C ALA A 79 6.09 7.65 7.00
N VAL A 80 6.65 7.53 5.78
CA VAL A 80 8.09 7.29 5.60
C VAL A 80 8.90 8.46 6.15
N ALA A 81 8.53 9.70 5.83
CA ALA A 81 9.22 10.88 6.36
C ALA A 81 9.21 10.91 7.90
N ALA A 82 8.07 10.58 8.51
CA ALA A 82 7.96 10.46 9.96
C ALA A 82 8.85 9.35 10.52
N ALA A 83 8.86 8.17 9.88
CA ALA A 83 9.70 7.04 10.30
C ALA A 83 11.20 7.36 10.23
N THR A 84 11.61 8.24 9.32
CA THR A 84 13.01 8.64 9.12
C THR A 84 13.37 9.96 9.78
N ALA A 85 12.49 10.59 10.56
CA ALA A 85 12.67 11.97 11.03
C ALA A 85 13.86 12.20 11.98
N HIS A 86 14.48 11.13 12.49
CA HIS A 86 15.56 11.17 13.48
C HIS A 86 16.89 10.63 12.93
N LEU A 87 16.96 10.31 11.64
CA LEU A 87 18.18 9.91 10.95
C LEU A 87 18.94 11.13 10.44
#